data_AF-A0A7S0L5Z5-F1
#
_entry.id   AF-A0A7S0L5Z5-F1
#
_cell.length_a   1.000
_cell.length_b   1.000
_cell.length_c   1.000
_cell.angle_alpha   90.00
_cell.angle_beta   90.00
_cell.angle_gamma   90.00
#
_symmetry.space_group_name_H-M   'P 1'
#
loop_
_entity.id
_entity.type
_entity.pdbx_description
1 polymer ?
#
loop_
_entity_poly.entity_id
_entity_poly.type
_entity_poly.pdbx_seq_one_letter_code
_entity_poly.pdbx_strand_id
1 'polypeptide(L)'
;VWSSLLQRACSGGCDYFYQLNDDIKLVTHGWAEELTETLRANPYLPNLGIAGPLDTNNARLMTQSFVHCTHHAIFGHYYPPSFRNWYSDDWATQVYGKRNTFWRRDLEVNHALAHLGPRYRVSYEDKEGLVAEVAGGRPP
;
A
#
# COMPACT_ATOMS: atom_id res chain seq x y z
N VAL A 1 10.24 -9.22 0.56
CA VAL A 1 9.87 -9.25 1.99
C VAL A 1 8.35 -9.19 2.16
N TRP A 2 7.69 -8.11 1.74
CA TRP A 2 6.26 -7.88 1.95
C TRP A 2 5.33 -9.01 1.48
N SER A 3 5.54 -9.56 0.29
CA SER A 3 4.70 -10.66 -0.23
C SER A 3 4.76 -11.91 0.66
N SER A 4 5.92 -12.27 1.20
CA SER A 4 6.06 -13.40 2.12
C SER A 4 5.44 -13.13 3.49
N LEU A 5 5.49 -11.88 3.97
CA LEU A 5 4.85 -11.47 5.23
C LEU A 5 3.33 -11.46 5.11
N LEU A 6 2.79 -10.92 4.01
CA LEU A 6 1.36 -10.96 3.70
C LEU A 6 0.86 -12.41 3.67
N GLN A 7 1.53 -13.29 2.93
CA GLN A 7 1.15 -14.70 2.85
C GLN A 7 1.09 -15.35 4.24
N ARG A 8 2.10 -15.12 5.08
CA ARG A 8 2.16 -15.65 6.46
C ARG A 8 1.06 -15.09 7.35
N ALA A 9 0.77 -13.78 7.23
CA ALA A 9 -0.31 -13.16 8.00
C ALA A 9 -1.66 -13.76 7.62
N CYS A 10 -1.96 -13.85 6.32
CA CYS A 10 -3.23 -14.39 5.84
C CYS A 10 -3.39 -15.89 6.15
N SER A 11 -2.33 -16.69 5.99
CA SER A 11 -2.40 -18.11 6.36
C SER A 11 -2.42 -18.34 7.87
N GLY A 12 -1.97 -17.36 8.65
CA GLY A 12 -2.05 -17.35 10.11
C GLY A 12 -3.39 -16.89 10.68
N GLY A 13 -4.37 -16.56 9.84
CA GLY A 13 -5.70 -16.13 10.27
C GLY A 13 -5.84 -14.62 10.54
N CYS A 14 -4.89 -13.79 10.11
CA CYS A 14 -5.08 -12.35 10.11
C CYS A 14 -5.99 -11.95 8.93
N ASP A 15 -6.88 -10.97 9.16
CA ASP A 15 -7.74 -10.43 8.10
C ASP A 15 -7.05 -9.28 7.33
N TYR A 16 -6.29 -8.45 8.03
CA TYR A 16 -5.67 -7.24 7.50
C TYR A 16 -4.15 -7.26 7.66
N PHE A 17 -3.47 -6.56 6.76
CA PHE A 17 -2.02 -6.43 6.74
C PHE A 17 -1.64 -4.97 6.49
N TYR A 18 -0.80 -4.42 7.38
CA TYR A 18 -0.24 -3.09 7.23
C TYR A 18 1.24 -3.19 6.85
N GLN A 19 1.59 -2.70 5.66
CA GLN A 19 2.98 -2.46 5.30
C GLN A 19 3.45 -1.17 5.96
N LEU A 20 4.39 -1.31 6.90
CA LEU A 20 4.96 -0.22 7.68
C LEU A 20 6.49 -0.29 7.69
N ASN A 21 7.14 0.81 7.34
CA ASN A 21 8.60 0.93 7.49
C ASN A 21 8.97 1.24 8.96
N ASP A 22 10.20 0.90 9.34
CA ASP A 22 10.74 1.06 10.70
C ASP A 22 11.00 2.52 11.09
N ASP A 23 11.15 3.40 10.11
CA ASP A 23 11.40 4.83 10.30
C ASP A 23 10.14 5.70 10.24
N ILE A 24 8.95 5.09 10.34
CA ILE A 24 7.66 5.78 10.29
C ILE A 24 7.14 6.04 11.70
N LYS A 25 6.68 7.28 11.90
CA LYS A 25 5.86 7.65 13.06
C LYS A 25 4.40 7.76 12.63
N LEU A 26 3.54 7.02 13.32
CA LEU A 26 2.09 7.14 13.23
C LEU A 26 1.66 8.36 14.05
N VAL A 27 1.20 9.42 13.39
CA VAL A 27 0.86 10.69 14.04
C VAL A 27 -0.57 10.66 14.54
N THR A 28 -1.51 10.19 13.71
CA THR A 28 -2.92 10.11 14.06
C THR A 28 -3.24 8.79 14.79
N HIS A 29 -3.91 8.89 15.95
CA HIS A 29 -4.42 7.73 16.69
C HIS A 29 -5.66 7.14 16.02
N GLY A 30 -6.03 5.90 16.37
CA GLY A 30 -7.21 5.23 15.78
C GLY A 30 -7.03 4.75 14.34
N TRP A 31 -5.82 4.90 13.77
CA TRP A 31 -5.51 4.54 12.38
C TRP A 31 -5.93 3.10 12.01
N ALA A 32 -5.79 2.15 12.93
CA ALA A 32 -6.07 0.74 12.66
C ALA A 32 -7.57 0.49 12.43
N GLU A 33 -8.40 1.06 13.30
CA GLU A 33 -9.86 1.00 13.19
C GLU A 33 -10.32 1.71 11.92
N GLU A 34 -9.83 2.93 11.69
CA GLU A 34 -10.23 3.74 10.54
C GLU A 34 -9.87 3.09 9.20
N LEU A 35 -8.66 2.56 9.04
CA LEU A 35 -8.26 1.87 7.81
C LEU A 35 -9.04 0.56 7.60
N THR A 36 -9.33 -0.14 8.70
CA THR A 36 -10.13 -1.37 8.70
C THR A 36 -11.57 -1.09 8.26
N GLU A 37 -12.25 -0.12 8.88
CA GLU A 37 -13.62 0.27 8.51
C GLU A 37 -13.68 0.80 7.09
N THR A 38 -12.66 1.55 6.64
CA THR A 38 -12.59 2.06 5.26
C THR A 38 -12.66 0.93 4.24
N LEU A 39 -11.86 -0.12 4.41
CA LEU A 39 -11.88 -1.26 3.50
C LEU A 39 -13.16 -2.07 3.65
N ARG A 40 -13.60 -2.32 4.89
CA ARG A 40 -14.82 -3.08 5.16
C ARG A 40 -16.06 -2.42 4.57
N ALA A 41 -16.14 -1.10 4.62
CA ALA A 41 -17.24 -0.30 4.11
C ALA A 41 -17.14 0.01 2.61
N ASN A 42 -16.21 -0.61 1.87
CA ASN A 42 -16.12 -0.42 0.43
C ASN A 42 -17.50 -0.70 -0.23
N PRO A 43 -18.09 0.28 -0.94
CA PRO A 43 -19.45 0.19 -1.45
C PRO A 43 -19.60 -0.75 -2.66
N TYR A 44 -18.51 -1.13 -3.31
CA TYR A 44 -18.53 -2.06 -4.44
C TYR A 44 -18.39 -3.51 -3.98
N LEU A 45 -17.45 -3.76 -3.06
CA LEU A 45 -17.23 -5.07 -2.46
C LEU A 45 -16.49 -4.89 -1.12
N PRO A 46 -17.05 -5.32 0.01
CA PRO A 46 -16.38 -5.24 1.30
C PRO A 46 -14.97 -5.82 1.25
N ASN A 47 -14.02 -5.09 1.85
CA ASN A 47 -12.60 -5.42 1.93
C ASN A 47 -11.85 -5.44 0.59
N LEU A 48 -12.46 -5.03 -0.51
CA LEU A 48 -11.74 -4.85 -1.76
C LEU A 48 -10.92 -3.56 -1.71
N GLY A 49 -9.67 -3.61 -2.17
CA GLY A 49 -8.87 -2.41 -2.38
C GLY A 49 -7.69 -2.26 -1.44
N ILE A 50 -7.18 -1.03 -1.41
CA ILE A 50 -6.02 -0.61 -0.64
C ILE A 50 -6.35 0.71 0.06
N ALA A 51 -5.96 0.84 1.32
CA ALA A 51 -6.11 2.05 2.10
C ALA A 51 -4.76 2.52 2.61
N GLY A 52 -4.63 3.81 2.94
CA GLY A 52 -3.41 4.31 3.54
C GLY A 52 -3.51 5.76 4.00
N PRO A 53 -2.64 6.15 4.94
CA PRO A 53 -2.58 7.51 5.47
C PRO A 53 -1.94 8.50 4.48
N LEU A 54 -2.02 9.78 4.80
CA LEU A 54 -1.18 10.81 4.24
C LEU A 54 0.22 10.75 4.86
N ASP A 55 1.23 10.53 4.02
CA ASP A 55 2.62 10.79 4.38
C ASP A 55 2.89 12.30 4.24
N THR A 56 3.07 12.98 5.37
CA THR A 56 3.33 14.43 5.40
C THR A 56 4.67 14.82 4.75
N ASN A 57 5.58 13.86 4.55
CA ASN A 57 6.82 14.04 3.80
C ASN A 57 6.68 13.65 2.32
N ASN A 58 5.64 12.91 1.93
CA ASN A 58 5.37 12.53 0.54
C ASN A 58 3.86 12.41 0.24
N ALA A 59 3.22 13.56 0.01
CA ALA A 59 1.79 13.62 -0.30
C ALA A 59 1.41 13.12 -1.71
N ARG A 60 2.36 12.60 -2.50
CA ARG A 60 2.11 12.14 -3.88
C ARG A 60 1.91 10.63 -3.98
N LEU A 61 2.47 9.86 -3.05
CA LEU A 61 2.41 8.41 -3.05
C LEU A 61 1.86 7.90 -1.71
N MET A 62 1.13 6.79 -1.77
CA MET A 62 0.75 6.05 -0.56
C MET A 62 1.94 5.21 -0.10
N THR A 63 2.86 5.81 0.65
CA THR A 63 4.13 5.17 1.07
C THR A 63 3.94 4.07 2.10
N GLN A 64 2.84 4.13 2.86
CA GLN A 64 2.43 3.11 3.82
C GLN A 64 1.05 2.60 3.41
N SER A 65 0.93 1.32 3.09
CA SER A 65 -0.30 0.77 2.53
C SER A 65 -0.90 -0.37 3.36
N PHE A 66 -2.22 -0.37 3.44
CA PHE A 66 -3.03 -1.23 4.28
C PHE A 66 -4.02 -1.99 3.40
N VAL A 67 -4.07 -3.32 3.54
CA VAL A 67 -4.91 -4.19 2.72
C VAL A 67 -5.60 -5.23 3.58
N HIS A 68 -6.70 -5.78 3.08
CA HIS A 68 -7.26 -7.03 3.56
C HIS A 68 -6.64 -8.21 2.81
N CYS A 69 -6.70 -9.43 3.36
CA CYS A 69 -6.18 -10.65 2.74
C CYS A 69 -6.83 -11.03 1.41
N THR A 70 -7.93 -10.37 1.03
CA THR A 70 -8.47 -10.37 -0.35
C THR A 70 -7.43 -9.88 -1.35
N HIS A 71 -6.53 -8.95 -1.00
CA HIS A 71 -5.40 -8.56 -1.86
C HIS A 71 -4.51 -9.75 -2.19
N HIS A 72 -4.17 -10.56 -1.18
CA HIS A 72 -3.40 -11.78 -1.40
C HIS A 72 -4.15 -12.78 -2.28
N ALA A 73 -5.47 -12.92 -2.08
CA ALA A 73 -6.30 -13.81 -2.89
C ALA A 73 -6.38 -13.38 -4.37
N ILE A 74 -6.37 -12.07 -4.64
CA ILE A 74 -6.41 -11.51 -6.00
C ILE A 74 -5.06 -11.65 -6.69
N PHE A 75 -3.96 -11.30 -6.00
CA PHE A 75 -2.65 -11.15 -6.64
C PHE A 75 -1.65 -12.27 -6.37
N GLY A 76 -1.83 -13.01 -5.27
CA GLY A 76 -0.82 -13.97 -4.78
C GLY A 76 0.44 -13.31 -4.22
N HIS A 77 0.55 -11.99 -4.24
CA HIS A 77 1.70 -11.22 -3.75
C HIS A 77 1.25 -9.86 -3.19
N TYR A 78 2.11 -9.22 -2.39
CA TYR A 78 1.86 -7.86 -1.92
C TYR A 78 2.23 -6.84 -3.00
N TYR A 79 3.45 -6.96 -3.54
CA TYR A 79 3.91 -6.25 -4.73
C TYR A 79 4.30 -7.24 -5.83
N PRO A 80 4.17 -6.87 -7.11
CA PRO A 80 4.63 -7.69 -8.22
C PRO A 80 6.10 -8.09 -8.09
N PRO A 81 6.45 -9.37 -8.36
CA PRO A 81 7.83 -9.86 -8.23
C PRO A 81 8.78 -9.25 -9.27
N SER A 82 8.24 -8.62 -10.32
CA SER A 82 9.00 -7.89 -11.34
C SER A 82 9.65 -6.61 -10.81
N PHE A 83 9.11 -6.00 -9.74
CA PHE A 83 9.69 -4.81 -9.14
C PHE A 83 10.86 -5.17 -8.24
N ARG A 84 12.06 -4.72 -8.63
CA ARG A 84 13.28 -4.97 -7.85
C ARG A 84 13.54 -3.94 -6.75
N ASN A 85 13.23 -2.67 -6.96
CA ASN A 85 13.56 -1.59 -6.00
C ASN A 85 12.62 -0.38 -6.04
N TRP A 86 12.03 -0.08 -7.21
CA TRP A 86 11.23 1.13 -7.44
C TRP A 86 9.81 0.73 -7.90
N TYR A 87 8.88 1.68 -7.87
CA TYR A 87 7.50 1.54 -8.35
C TYR A 87 6.52 0.70 -7.53
N SER A 88 6.95 0.11 -6.40
CA SER A 88 6.03 -0.62 -5.52
C SER A 88 4.90 0.27 -4.99
N ASP A 89 5.23 1.48 -4.50
CA ASP A 89 4.24 2.45 -4.01
C ASP A 89 3.39 3.03 -5.16
N ASP A 90 4.00 3.28 -6.33
CA ASP A 90 3.28 3.71 -7.53
C ASP A 90 2.25 2.68 -7.97
N TRP A 91 2.62 1.39 -8.00
CA TRP A 91 1.73 0.31 -8.37
C TRP A 91 0.60 0.15 -7.35
N ALA A 92 0.93 0.12 -6.06
CA ALA A 92 -0.06 0.03 -4.98
C ALA A 92 -1.08 1.16 -5.06
N THR A 93 -0.63 2.38 -5.35
CA THR A 93 -1.50 3.55 -5.53
C THR A 93 -2.46 3.39 -6.74
N GLN A 94 -2.07 2.62 -7.76
CA GLN A 94 -2.76 2.59 -9.06
C GLN A 94 -3.54 1.31 -9.38
N VAL A 95 -3.15 0.16 -8.84
CA VAL A 95 -3.64 -1.16 -9.27
C VAL A 95 -5.15 -1.29 -9.09
N TYR A 96 -5.67 -0.82 -7.95
CA TYR A 96 -7.09 -0.84 -7.62
C TYR A 96 -7.90 0.28 -8.28
N GLY A 97 -7.24 1.24 -8.94
CA GLY A 97 -7.86 2.41 -9.53
C GLY A 97 -8.54 3.34 -8.50
N LYS A 98 -9.08 4.46 -8.97
CA LYS A 98 -9.63 5.52 -8.10
C LYS A 98 -10.80 5.07 -7.21
N ARG A 99 -11.49 3.99 -7.57
CA ARG A 99 -12.69 3.52 -6.86
C ARG A 99 -12.38 2.67 -5.62
N ASN A 100 -11.24 1.97 -5.63
CA ASN A 100 -10.84 1.03 -4.59
C ASN A 100 -9.47 1.39 -3.97
N THR A 101 -8.94 2.58 -4.27
CA THR A 101 -7.80 3.18 -3.58
C THR A 101 -8.32 4.24 -2.61
N PHE A 102 -8.21 3.99 -1.31
CA PHE A 102 -8.76 4.83 -0.25
C PHE A 102 -7.66 5.59 0.47
N TRP A 103 -7.44 6.83 0.06
CA TRP A 103 -6.48 7.69 0.73
C TRP A 103 -7.12 8.42 1.90
N ARG A 104 -6.89 7.92 3.12
CA ARG A 104 -7.35 8.53 4.38
C ARG A 104 -6.44 9.68 4.77
N ARG A 105 -6.68 10.85 4.17
CA ARG A 105 -5.85 12.05 4.37
C ARG A 105 -5.97 12.68 5.75
N ASP A 106 -6.97 12.25 6.51
CA ASP A 106 -7.17 12.56 7.92
C ASP A 106 -6.27 11.73 8.86
N LEU A 107 -5.68 10.65 8.36
CA LEU A 107 -4.67 9.87 9.07
C LEU A 107 -3.29 10.30 8.58
N GLU A 108 -2.44 10.76 9.48
CA GLU A 108 -1.11 11.26 9.14
C GLU A 108 -0.01 10.32 9.63
N VAL A 109 1.02 10.19 8.80
CA VAL A 109 2.30 9.59 9.13
C VAL A 109 3.43 10.53 8.73
N ASN A 110 4.59 10.36 9.36
CA ASN A 110 5.80 11.03 8.93
C ASN A 110 7.03 10.12 9.06
N HIS A 111 8.04 10.42 8.26
CA HIS A 111 9.35 9.79 8.37
C HIS A 111 10.14 10.47 9.48
N ALA A 112 10.51 9.73 10.52
CA ALA A 112 11.34 10.22 11.62
C ALA A 112 12.71 10.74 11.14
N LEU A 113 13.19 10.21 10.00
CA LEU A 113 14.49 10.53 9.41
C LEU A 113 14.40 11.46 8.18
N ALA A 114 13.26 12.10 7.93
CA ALA A 114 13.06 12.96 6.76
C ALA A 114 14.13 14.06 6.61
N HIS A 115 14.70 14.52 7.72
CA HIS A 115 15.74 15.54 7.76
C HIS A 115 17.11 15.09 7.21
N LEU A 116 17.34 13.79 7.00
CA LEU A 116 18.60 13.23 6.50
C LEU A 116 18.68 13.15 4.97
N GLY A 117 17.62 13.56 4.25
CA GLY A 117 17.56 13.51 2.79
C GLY A 117 17.17 12.13 2.24
N PRO A 118 17.07 11.97 0.91
CA PRO A 118 16.62 10.74 0.29
C PRO A 118 17.61 9.59 0.54
N ARG A 119 17.10 8.47 1.05
CA ARG A 119 17.88 7.25 1.33
C ARG A 119 18.46 6.60 0.06
N TYR A 120 17.82 6.82 -1.10
CA TYR A 120 18.14 6.15 -2.35
C TYR A 120 18.06 7.09 -3.57
N ARG A 121 18.83 6.78 -4.62
CA ARG A 121 18.83 7.51 -5.89
C ARG A 121 17.80 6.89 -6.84
N VAL A 122 16.76 7.66 -7.18
CA VAL A 122 15.67 7.22 -8.07
C VAL A 122 16.22 6.77 -9.41
N SER A 123 15.92 5.53 -9.82
CA SER A 123 16.12 5.05 -11.20
C SER A 123 14.77 5.03 -11.93
N TYR A 124 14.76 5.53 -13.16
CA TYR A 124 13.55 5.63 -14.00
C TYR A 124 13.45 4.51 -15.05
N GLU A 125 14.35 3.54 -15.00
CA GLU A 125 14.52 2.52 -16.05
C GLU A 125 13.30 1.57 -16.17
N ASP A 126 12.51 1.38 -15.11
CA ASP A 126 11.41 0.39 -15.09
C ASP A 126 10.00 0.99 -15.25
N LYS A 127 9.87 2.23 -15.76
CA LYS A 127 8.55 2.91 -15.88
C LYS A 127 7.56 2.17 -16.80
N GLU A 128 8.04 1.52 -17.86
CA GLU A 128 7.19 0.72 -18.75
C GLU A 128 6.67 -0.55 -18.06
N GLY A 129 7.48 -1.16 -17.19
CA GLY A 129 7.08 -2.30 -16.37
C GLY A 129 5.93 -1.96 -15.44
N LEU A 130 5.96 -0.78 -14.80
CA LEU A 130 4.85 -0.30 -13.97
C LEU A 130 3.52 -0.24 -14.74
N VAL A 131 3.52 0.29 -15.97
CA VAL A 131 2.30 0.40 -16.78
C VAL A 131 1.72 -0.97 -17.09
N ALA A 132 2.58 -1.93 -17.46
CA ALA A 132 2.17 -3.30 -17.73
C ALA A 132 1.58 -3.98 -16.50
N GLU A 133 2.23 -3.85 -15.34
CA GLU A 133 1.79 -4.46 -14.07
C GLU A 133 0.48 -3.85 -13.55
N VAL A 134 0.27 -2.54 -13.72
CA VAL A 134 -1.00 -1.90 -13.37
C VAL A 134 -2.12 -2.35 -14.31
N ALA A 135 -1.83 -2.51 -15.61
CA ALA A 135 -2.82 -2.98 -16.57
C ALA A 135 -3.21 -4.45 -16.34
N GLY A 136 -2.23 -5.31 -16.05
CA GLY A 136 -2.45 -6.74 -15.79
C GLY A 136 -3.03 -7.03 -14.40
N GLY A 137 -2.74 -6.18 -13.42
CA GLY A 137 -3.21 -6.34 -12.04
C GLY A 137 -4.57 -5.68 -11.76
N ARG A 138 -5.20 -4.96 -12.68
CA ARG A 138 -6.48 -4.33 -12.36
C ARG A 138 -7.58 -5.39 -12.23
N PRO A 139 -8.23 -5.55 -11.07
CA PRO A 139 -9.39 -6.44 -10.95
C PRO A 139 -10.53 -5.91 -11.82
N PRO A 140 -11.39 -6.79 -12.39
CA PRO A 140 -12.52 -6.40 -13.22
C PRO A 140 -13.50 -5.46 -12.51
#